data_AF-A0A351CCU0-F1
#
_entry.id   AF-A0A351CCU0-F1
#
_cell.length_a   1.000
_cell.length_b   1.000
_cell.length_c   1.000
_cell.angle_alpha   90.00
_cell.angle_beta   90.00
_cell.angle_gamma   90.00
#
_symmetry.space_group_name_H-M   'P 1'
#
loop_
_entity.id
_entity.type
_entity.pdbx_description
1 polymer ?
#
loop_
_entity_poly.entity_id
_entity_poly.type
_entity_poly.pdbx_seq_one_letter_code
_entity_poly.pdbx_strand_id
1 'polypeptide(L)'
;MLKNSIIIKSIKFEPKKDRDNVFIASNTFFVPEILTLEGDDPRIVIDIKPVSSWSGRSTTLVEGNLIRQIRTHLHPDTKKLRIVLDLNPSENYFINQIYYEKKHIYCIEVR
;
A
#
# COMPACT_ATOMS: atom_id res chain seq x y z
N MET A 1 15.17 -24.17 -7.35
CA MET A 1 14.70 -23.04 -8.18
C MET A 1 14.40 -21.87 -7.27
N LEU A 2 15.13 -20.76 -7.39
CA LEU A 2 14.79 -19.53 -6.67
C LEU A 2 13.46 -19.03 -7.23
N LYS A 3 12.36 -19.24 -6.49
CA LYS A 3 11.10 -18.52 -6.75
C LYS A 3 11.46 -17.03 -6.65
N ASN A 4 11.30 -16.27 -7.74
CA ASN A 4 11.42 -14.82 -7.72
C ASN A 4 10.46 -14.25 -6.68
N SER A 5 10.95 -14.02 -5.47
CA SER A 5 10.16 -13.51 -4.36
C SER A 5 10.27 -11.99 -4.31
N ILE A 6 9.14 -11.35 -4.03
CA ILE A 6 9.07 -9.90 -3.99
C ILE A 6 9.73 -9.43 -2.68
N ILE A 7 10.66 -8.50 -2.80
CA ILE A 7 11.27 -7.77 -1.69
C ILE A 7 10.68 -6.36 -1.73
N ILE A 8 9.95 -6.00 -0.68
CA ILE A 8 9.41 -4.64 -0.54
C ILE A 8 10.48 -3.78 0.13
N LYS A 9 11.00 -2.82 -0.63
CA LYS A 9 12.12 -1.95 -0.24
C LYS A 9 11.65 -0.78 0.62
N SER A 10 10.51 -0.19 0.28
CA SER A 10 9.93 0.92 1.04
C SER A 10 8.45 1.10 0.75
N ILE A 11 7.72 1.60 1.75
CA ILE A 11 6.38 2.16 1.61
C ILE A 11 6.48 3.62 2.06
N LYS A 12 6.18 4.56 1.16
CA LYS A 12 6.31 5.99 1.42
C LYS A 12 5.00 6.71 1.17
N PHE A 13 4.62 7.57 2.09
CA PHE A 13 3.47 8.47 1.97
C PHE A 13 3.93 9.84 1.46
N GLU A 14 3.20 10.40 0.49
CA GLU A 14 3.36 11.78 0.05
C GLU A 14 1.99 12.43 -0.14
N PRO A 15 1.61 13.42 0.70
CA PRO A 15 0.41 14.20 0.46
C PRO A 15 0.64 15.18 -0.70
N LYS A 16 -0.42 15.44 -1.47
CA LYS A 16 -0.52 16.54 -2.43
C LYS A 16 -1.74 17.39 -2.05
N LYS A 17 -2.01 18.46 -2.81
CA LYS A 17 -3.10 19.40 -2.51
C LYS A 17 -4.48 18.75 -2.53
N ASP A 18 -4.69 17.80 -3.43
CA ASP A 18 -6.00 17.22 -3.78
C ASP A 18 -6.00 15.68 -3.72
N ARG A 19 -4.93 15.09 -3.18
CA ARG A 19 -4.75 13.64 -3.13
C ARG A 19 -3.67 13.21 -2.18
N ASP A 20 -3.74 11.95 -1.78
CA ASP A 20 -2.71 11.26 -1.04
C ASP A 20 -2.09 10.15 -1.88
N ASN A 21 -0.76 10.12 -1.96
CA ASN A 21 -0.04 9.11 -2.71
C ASN A 21 0.71 8.17 -1.75
N VAL A 22 0.59 6.86 -1.98
CA VAL A 22 1.40 5.83 -1.31
C VAL A 22 2.22 5.08 -2.34
N PHE A 23 3.55 5.19 -2.22
CA PHE A 23 4.52 4.58 -3.10
C PHE A 23 5.11 3.32 -2.46
N ILE A 24 4.97 2.19 -3.15
CA ILE A 24 5.46 0.87 -2.76
C ILE A 24 6.60 0.49 -3.71
N ALA A 25 7.84 0.60 -3.23
CA ALA A 25 9.04 0.25 -4.01
C ALA A 25 9.42 -1.20 -3.79
N SER A 26 9.86 -1.87 -4.86
CA SER A 26 10.19 -3.29 -4.83
C SER A 26 11.44 -3.63 -5.66
N ASN A 27 11.87 -4.89 -5.61
CA ASN A 27 12.94 -5.41 -6.46
C ASN A 27 12.48 -5.84 -7.86
N THR A 28 11.18 -6.00 -8.08
CA THR A 28 10.64 -6.57 -9.32
C THR A 28 9.18 -6.15 -9.54
N PHE A 29 8.62 -6.45 -10.70
CA PHE A 29 7.20 -6.22 -10.95
C PHE A 29 6.31 -7.09 -10.06
N PHE A 30 5.18 -6.52 -9.63
CA PHE A 30 4.13 -7.23 -8.92
C PHE A 30 2.77 -6.61 -9.24
N VAL A 31 1.71 -7.42 -9.08
CA VAL A 31 0.32 -6.98 -9.15
C VAL A 31 -0.31 -7.20 -7.78
N PRO A 32 -0.77 -6.15 -7.08
CA PRO A 32 -1.44 -6.30 -5.80
C PRO A 32 -2.91 -6.71 -5.98
N GLU A 33 -3.46 -7.39 -4.98
CA GLU A 33 -4.91 -7.52 -4.81
C GLU A 33 -5.40 -6.34 -3.95
N ILE A 34 -6.44 -5.64 -4.41
CA ILE A 34 -7.00 -4.47 -3.70
C ILE A 34 -8.45 -4.75 -3.32
N LEU A 35 -8.79 -4.41 -2.08
CA LEU A 35 -10.13 -4.45 -1.53
C LEU A 35 -10.42 -3.14 -0.81
N THR A 36 -11.59 -2.56 -1.08
CA THR A 36 -12.11 -1.43 -0.31
C THR A 36 -13.12 -1.92 0.71
N LEU A 37 -13.06 -1.36 1.91
CA LEU A 37 -14.02 -1.58 2.98
C LEU A 37 -14.66 -0.22 3.28
N GLU A 38 -15.95 -0.09 2.99
CA GLU A 38 -16.72 1.13 3.20
C GLU A 38 -17.40 1.15 4.58
N GLY A 39 -17.94 2.30 4.98
CA GLY A 39 -18.70 2.49 6.23
C GLY A 39 -18.04 3.46 7.20
N ASP A 40 -18.24 3.25 8.50
CA ASP A 40 -17.79 4.18 9.56
C ASP A 40 -16.26 4.21 9.74
N ASP A 41 -15.55 3.17 9.32
CA ASP A 41 -14.09 3.08 9.39
C ASP A 41 -13.52 2.60 8.03
N PRO A 42 -13.57 3.48 7.01
CA PRO A 42 -13.25 3.12 5.65
C PRO A 42 -11.77 2.80 5.47
N ARG A 43 -11.48 1.76 4.69
CA ARG A 43 -10.13 1.20 4.53
C ARG A 43 -9.87 0.72 3.12
N ILE A 44 -8.65 0.97 2.64
CA ILE A 44 -8.12 0.32 1.44
C ILE A 44 -7.12 -0.75 1.88
N VAL A 45 -7.38 -2.00 1.53
CA VAL A 45 -6.51 -3.15 1.80
C VAL A 45 -5.77 -3.52 0.52
N ILE A 46 -4.45 -3.61 0.61
CA ILE A 46 -3.54 -3.95 -0.48
C ILE A 46 -2.77 -5.20 -0.05
N ASP A 47 -3.05 -6.33 -0.69
CA ASP A 47 -2.36 -7.59 -0.45
C ASP A 47 -1.35 -7.86 -1.57
N ILE A 48 -0.08 -8.07 -1.20
CA ILE A 48 1.02 -8.41 -2.13
C ILE A 48 1.51 -9.82 -1.81
N LYS A 49 1.57 -10.69 -2.82
CA LYS A 49 2.06 -12.06 -2.69
C LYS A 49 2.77 -12.54 -3.97
N PRO A 50 3.85 -13.33 -3.88
CA PRO A 50 4.56 -13.71 -2.65
C PRO A 50 5.63 -12.68 -2.27
N VAL A 51 5.61 -12.20 -1.02
CA VAL A 51 6.64 -11.33 -0.41
C VAL A 51 7.57 -12.16 0.47
N SER A 52 8.87 -12.11 0.19
CA SER A 52 9.90 -12.76 1.03
C SER A 52 10.36 -11.92 2.20
N SER A 53 10.29 -10.59 2.08
CA SER A 53 10.77 -9.70 3.13
C SER A 53 10.10 -8.33 3.08
N TRP A 54 9.85 -7.82 4.29
CA TRP A 54 9.47 -6.46 4.61
C TRP A 54 10.05 -6.13 5.99
N SER A 55 10.72 -4.99 6.14
CA SER A 55 11.39 -4.60 7.38
C SER A 55 11.01 -3.19 7.87
N GLY A 56 10.02 -2.54 7.23
CA GLY A 56 9.55 -1.25 7.69
C GLY A 56 8.56 -1.36 8.84
N ARG A 57 8.04 -0.19 9.28
CA ARG A 57 7.18 -0.08 10.45
C ARG A 57 5.83 -0.77 10.23
N SER A 58 5.35 -1.47 11.25
CA SER A 58 4.01 -2.07 11.28
C SER A 58 2.90 -1.02 11.22
N THR A 59 3.16 0.18 11.74
CA THR A 59 2.24 1.32 11.71
C THR A 59 3.01 2.60 11.43
N THR A 60 2.46 3.44 10.55
CA THR A 60 2.92 4.80 10.27
C THR A 60 1.71 5.72 10.31
N LEU A 61 1.66 6.64 11.28
CA LEU A 61 0.68 7.73 11.28
C LEU A 61 1.08 8.75 10.22
N VAL A 62 0.10 9.29 9.50
CA VAL A 62 0.31 10.25 8.42
C VAL A 62 -0.70 11.38 8.52
N GLU A 63 -0.28 12.58 8.12
CA GLU A 63 -1.13 13.77 8.07
C GLU A 63 -1.57 13.97 6.62
N GLY A 64 -2.40 13.03 6.11
CA GLY A 64 -2.95 13.08 4.77
C GLY A 64 -4.28 13.81 4.68
N ASN A 65 -4.69 14.10 3.44
CA ASN A 65 -6.02 14.64 3.17
C ASN A 65 -7.10 13.59 3.49
N LEU A 66 -6.84 12.34 3.08
CA LEU A 66 -7.79 11.22 3.16
C LEU A 66 -7.24 10.07 3.98
N ILE A 67 -5.93 9.83 3.94
CA ILE A 67 -5.27 8.76 4.69
C ILE A 67 -4.79 9.31 6.03
N ARG A 68 -5.18 8.67 7.12
CA ARG A 68 -4.72 9.00 8.49
C ARG A 68 -3.64 8.06 9.03
N GLN A 69 -3.62 6.83 8.53
CA GLN A 69 -2.70 5.81 9.00
C GLN A 69 -2.41 4.75 7.93
N ILE A 70 -1.16 4.29 7.89
CA ILE A 70 -0.72 3.16 7.08
C ILE A 70 -0.30 2.04 8.03
N ARG A 71 -0.96 0.88 7.93
CA ARG A 71 -0.62 -0.33 8.67
C ARG A 71 -0.03 -1.37 7.72
N THR A 72 0.96 -2.12 8.19
CA THR A 72 1.59 -3.18 7.42
C THR A 72 1.76 -4.43 8.27
N HIS A 73 1.55 -5.58 7.66
CA HIS A 73 1.78 -6.87 8.30
C HIS A 73 2.21 -7.91 7.27
N LEU A 74 3.40 -8.47 7.45
CA LEU A 74 3.89 -9.59 6.65
C LEU A 74 3.48 -10.90 7.33
N HIS A 75 2.55 -11.64 6.73
CA HIS A 75 2.14 -12.97 7.17
C HIS A 75 3.17 -14.00 6.69
N PRO A 76 4.01 -14.59 7.57
CA PRO A 76 5.12 -15.45 7.13
C PRO A 76 4.67 -16.73 6.43
N ASP A 77 3.59 -17.34 6.93
CA ASP A 77 3.09 -18.64 6.44
C ASP A 77 2.54 -18.54 5.02
N THR A 78 1.87 -17.43 4.71
CA THR A 78 1.27 -17.18 3.39
C THR A 78 2.14 -16.33 2.47
N LYS A 79 3.29 -15.84 2.97
CA LYS A 79 4.17 -14.89 2.27
C LYS A 79 3.40 -13.70 1.72
N LYS A 80 2.45 -13.19 2.50
CA LYS A 80 1.56 -12.10 2.11
C LYS A 80 1.89 -10.87 2.90
N LEU A 81 2.29 -9.78 2.24
CA LEU A 81 2.32 -8.48 2.86
C LEU A 81 0.96 -7.82 2.69
N ARG A 82 0.27 -7.59 3.80
CA ARG A 82 -0.93 -6.76 3.84
C ARG A 82 -0.55 -5.34 4.21
N ILE A 83 -0.97 -4.39 3.39
CA ILE A 83 -0.90 -2.95 3.67
C ILE A 83 -2.34 -2.46 3.80
N VAL A 84 -2.64 -1.72 4.85
CA VAL A 84 -3.97 -1.12 5.07
C VAL A 84 -3.80 0.37 5.17
N LEU A 85 -4.54 1.10 4.33
CA LEU A 85 -4.68 2.54 4.39
C LEU A 85 -5.98 2.81 5.15
N ASP A 86 -5.88 3.30 6.38
CA ASP A 86 -7.04 3.73 7.14
C ASP A 86 -7.39 5.13 6.68
N LEU A 87 -8.65 5.32 6.26
CA LEU A 87 -9.14 6.57 5.71
C LEU A 87 -9.88 7.40 6.76
N ASN A 88 -10.05 8.67 6.47
CA ASN A 88 -10.98 9.55 7.18
C ASN A 88 -12.44 9.15 6.86
N PRO A 89 -13.33 9.04 7.86
CA PRO A 89 -14.73 8.71 7.62
C PRO A 89 -15.44 9.78 6.78
N SER A 90 -16.46 9.38 6.01
CA SER A 90 -17.44 10.27 5.35
C SER A 90 -17.01 10.98 4.07
N GLU A 91 -15.83 10.70 3.51
CA GLU A 91 -15.43 11.23 2.21
C GLU A 91 -15.60 10.18 1.11
N ASN A 92 -16.30 10.54 0.02
CA ASN A 92 -16.25 9.77 -1.20
C ASN A 92 -14.82 9.83 -1.73
N TYR A 93 -14.24 8.69 -2.07
CA TYR A 93 -12.88 8.64 -2.61
C TYR A 93 -12.81 7.81 -3.89
N PHE A 94 -11.83 8.13 -4.71
CA PHE A 94 -11.42 7.38 -5.88
C PHE A 94 -9.98 6.93 -5.73
N ILE A 95 -9.72 5.69 -6.14
CA ILE A 95 -8.35 5.17 -6.21
C ILE A 95 -7.86 5.16 -7.64
N ASN A 96 -6.63 5.62 -7.84
CA ASN A 96 -5.90 5.46 -9.09
C ASN A 96 -4.62 4.64 -8.83
N GLN A 97 -4.28 3.76 -9.77
CA GLN A 97 -3.15 2.83 -9.64
C GLN A 97 -2.16 3.10 -10.76
N ILE A 98 -0.91 3.40 -10.40
CA ILE A 98 0.15 3.72 -11.35
C ILE A 98 1.35 2.84 -11.08
N TYR A 99 1.91 2.22 -12.11
CA TYR A 99 3.17 1.48 -11.99
C TYR A 99 4.29 2.19 -12.76
N TYR A 100 5.31 2.64 -12.03
CA TYR A 100 6.51 3.23 -12.61
C TYR A 100 7.54 2.14 -12.93
N GLU A 101 7.42 1.55 -14.11
CA GLU A 101 8.20 0.37 -14.55
C GLU A 101 9.70 0.49 -14.33
N LYS A 102 10.31 1.58 -14.80
CA LYS A 102 11.76 1.81 -14.70
C LYS A 102 12.29 1.84 -13.26
N LYS A 103 11.41 2.05 -12.27
CA LYS A 103 11.77 2.17 -10.84
C LYS A 103 11.25 1.00 -9.99
N HIS A 104 10.44 0.10 -10.55
CA HIS A 104 9.68 -0.91 -9.81
C HIS A 104 8.89 -0.35 -8.63
N ILE A 105 8.18 0.75 -8.87
CA ILE A 105 7.34 1.42 -7.88
C ILE A 105 5.88 1.31 -8.30
N TYR A 106 5.07 0.73 -7.43
CA TYR A 106 3.63 0.79 -7.50
C TYR A 106 3.13 1.98 -6.67
N CYS A 107 2.24 2.79 -7.21
CA CYS A 107 1.66 3.95 -6.55
C CYS A 107 0.14 3.80 -6.52
N ILE A 108 -0.43 3.94 -5.33
CA ILE A 108 -1.86 4.15 -5.17
C ILE A 108 -2.08 5.62 -4.81
N GLU A 109 -2.92 6.29 -5.60
CA GLU A 109 -3.37 7.64 -5.33
C GLU A 109 -4.81 7.57 -4.82
N VAL A 110 -5.11 8.26 -3.72
CA VAL A 110 -6.44 8.36 -3.11
C VAL A 110 -6.87 9.82 -3.21
N ARG A 111 -8.04 10.09 -3.81
CA ARG A 111 -8.57 11.44 -4.06
C ARG A 111 -10.05 11.53 -3.75
#